data_AF-A0A151IB99-F1
#
_entry.id   AF-A0A151IB99-F1
#
_cell.length_a   1.000
_cell.length_b   1.000
_cell.length_c   1.000
_cell.angle_alpha   90.00
_cell.angle_beta   90.00
_cell.angle_gamma   90.00
#
_symmetry.space_group_name_H-M   'P 1'
#
loop_
_entity.id
_entity.type
_entity.pdbx_description
1 polymer ?
#
loop_
_entity_poly.entity_id
_entity_poly.type
_entity_poly.pdbx_seq_one_letter_code
_entity_poly.pdbx_strand_id
1 'polypeptide(L)'
;MLKRDDIQVLKDLVSLMKPIENVITEISGQSYPTCNVIISLVYCMKCIIHDNRPSTEIRIVFKENLQSAIENRCKNFENNEIMSIATILDPRFKKLHFEKALAAGTTVSRIELLLKKKNINELNIDLTNENYDDIWNIHDYLIPKNNNNSNEDLTELRQYLRQAVIERKKDPFQYWKSVKHTFPLLYELAIKYISILGTSVPSERIFSQAGNIKTNEQSRLTGEHLNML
;
A
#
# COMPACT_ATOMS: atom_id res chain seq x y z
N MET A 1 36.51 18.42 -23.42
CA MET A 1 36.87 17.07 -22.93
C MET A 1 36.69 17.06 -21.43
N LEU A 2 35.86 16.17 -20.87
CA LEU A 2 35.66 16.09 -19.40
C LEU A 2 36.97 15.66 -18.73
N LYS A 3 37.34 16.30 -17.62
CA LYS A 3 38.52 15.90 -16.84
C LYS A 3 38.20 14.64 -16.03
N ARG A 4 39.26 13.94 -15.59
CA ARG A 4 39.13 12.72 -14.76
C ARG A 4 38.33 12.99 -13.48
N ASP A 5 38.55 14.14 -12.87
CA ASP A 5 37.87 14.57 -11.65
C ASP A 5 36.37 14.79 -11.89
N ASP A 6 36.01 15.40 -13.03
CA ASP A 6 34.61 15.59 -13.43
C ASP A 6 33.88 14.25 -13.58
N ILE A 7 34.54 13.26 -14.19
CA ILE A 7 34.00 11.90 -14.36
C ILE A 7 33.81 11.22 -13.00
N GLN A 8 34.75 11.41 -12.06
CA GLN A 8 34.63 10.82 -10.73
C GLN A 8 33.48 11.45 -9.94
N VAL A 9 33.32 12.77 -10.01
CA VAL A 9 32.18 13.47 -9.40
C VAL A 9 30.86 12.93 -9.97
N LEU A 10 30.74 12.78 -11.28
CA LEU A 10 29.52 12.24 -11.90
C LEU A 10 29.21 10.81 -11.42
N LYS A 11 30.21 9.92 -11.36
CA LYS A 11 30.02 8.55 -10.84
C LYS A 11 29.52 8.56 -9.40
N ASP A 12 30.09 9.43 -8.57
CA ASP A 12 29.71 9.58 -7.18
C ASP A 12 28.27 10.08 -7.03
N LEU A 13 27.86 11.08 -7.83
CA LEU A 13 26.49 11.59 -7.83
C LEU A 13 25.48 10.53 -8.29
N VAL A 14 25.80 9.78 -9.36
CA VAL A 14 24.96 8.67 -9.84
C VAL A 14 24.78 7.62 -8.74
N SER A 15 25.84 7.30 -7.99
CA SER A 15 25.77 6.33 -6.89
C SER A 15 24.81 6.77 -5.78
N LEU A 16 24.75 8.07 -5.47
CA LEU A 16 23.83 8.63 -4.47
C LEU A 16 22.37 8.64 -4.95
N MET A 17 22.15 8.75 -6.26
CA MET A 17 20.82 8.71 -6.86
C MET A 17 20.27 7.28 -7.02
N LYS A 18 21.13 6.26 -6.95
CA LYS A 18 20.73 4.87 -7.18
C LYS A 18 19.58 4.36 -6.31
N PRO A 19 19.49 4.69 -5.00
CA PRO A 19 18.34 4.28 -4.18
C PRO A 19 17.02 4.86 -4.69
N ILE A 20 17.02 6.08 -5.23
CA ILE A 20 15.83 6.74 -5.78
C ILE A 20 15.39 6.04 -7.06
N GLU A 21 16.34 5.75 -7.95
CA GLU A 21 16.09 4.97 -9.17
C GLU A 21 15.46 3.61 -8.83
N ASN A 22 15.99 2.90 -7.82
CA ASN A 22 15.45 1.61 -7.39
C ASN A 22 14.00 1.73 -6.89
N VAL A 23 13.69 2.74 -6.08
CA VAL A 23 12.31 2.99 -5.63
C VAL A 23 11.38 3.29 -6.79
N ILE A 24 11.77 4.21 -7.69
CA ILE A 24 10.98 4.57 -8.87
C ILE A 24 10.71 3.34 -9.73
N THR A 25 11.73 2.50 -9.95
CA THR A 25 11.62 1.27 -10.73
C THR A 25 10.60 0.31 -10.11
N GLU A 26 10.67 0.12 -8.79
CA GLU A 26 9.77 -0.80 -8.08
C GLU A 26 8.31 -0.29 -8.09
N ILE A 27 8.06 1.00 -7.82
CA ILE A 27 6.69 1.54 -7.81
C ILE A 27 6.09 1.68 -9.22
N SER A 28 6.92 1.62 -10.26
CA SER A 28 6.54 1.64 -11.68
C SER A 28 6.23 0.25 -12.26
N GLY A 29 6.29 -0.78 -11.41
CA GLY A 29 5.88 -2.14 -11.74
C GLY A 29 4.38 -2.27 -12.01
N GLN A 30 4.00 -3.34 -12.72
CA GLN A 30 2.60 -3.64 -13.05
C GLN A 30 2.19 -5.09 -12.79
N SER A 31 3.16 -5.99 -12.56
CA SER A 31 2.91 -7.42 -12.30
C SER A 31 2.71 -7.74 -10.82
N TYR A 32 2.74 -6.73 -9.96
CA TYR A 32 2.59 -6.84 -8.51
C TYR A 32 1.97 -5.56 -7.96
N PRO A 33 1.36 -5.63 -6.77
CA PRO A 33 0.75 -4.46 -6.15
C PRO A 33 1.85 -3.47 -5.76
N THR A 34 1.71 -2.21 -6.17
CA THR A 34 2.72 -1.17 -5.95
C THR A 34 2.31 -0.14 -4.89
N CYS A 35 1.02 0.08 -4.63
CA CYS A 35 0.58 1.09 -3.66
C CYS A 35 1.01 0.75 -2.21
N ASN A 36 0.87 -0.51 -1.83
CA ASN A 36 1.23 -1.08 -0.53
C ASN A 36 2.72 -1.07 -0.20
N VAL A 37 3.61 -0.98 -1.20
CA VAL A 37 5.07 -0.99 -0.97
C VAL A 37 5.67 0.40 -0.81
N ILE A 38 4.95 1.47 -1.17
CA ILE A 38 5.51 2.83 -1.26
C ILE A 38 6.09 3.30 0.08
N ILE A 39 5.35 3.16 1.18
CA ILE A 39 5.81 3.64 2.50
C ILE A 39 7.12 2.95 2.89
N SER A 40 7.15 1.63 2.75
CA SER A 40 8.34 0.81 3.01
C SER A 40 9.52 1.18 2.13
N LEU A 41 9.31 1.44 0.84
CA LEU A 41 10.36 1.80 -0.09
C LEU A 41 10.92 3.20 0.18
N VAL A 42 10.07 4.18 0.48
CA VAL A 42 10.49 5.53 0.82
C VAL A 42 11.30 5.53 2.12
N TYR A 43 10.85 4.79 3.14
CA TYR A 43 11.59 4.60 4.38
C TYR A 43 12.98 4.01 4.13
N CYS A 44 13.07 2.88 3.42
CA CYS A 44 14.34 2.23 3.10
C CYS A 44 15.27 3.15 2.30
N MET A 45 14.74 3.89 1.32
CA MET A 45 15.50 4.86 0.53
C MET A 45 16.10 5.96 1.42
N LYS A 46 15.30 6.53 2.32
CA LYS A 46 15.78 7.54 3.28
C LYS A 46 16.90 6.98 4.15
N CYS A 47 16.77 5.75 4.68
CA CYS A 47 17.82 5.09 5.46
C CYS A 47 19.12 4.92 4.66
N ILE A 48 19.04 4.37 3.44
CA ILE A 48 20.23 4.14 2.59
C ILE A 48 20.95 5.46 2.28
N ILE A 49 20.21 6.51 1.96
CA ILE A 49 20.79 7.83 1.67
C ILE A 49 21.40 8.43 2.95
N HIS A 50 20.70 8.32 4.08
CA HIS A 50 21.18 8.81 5.37
C HIS A 50 22.47 8.13 5.83
N ASP A 51 22.58 6.82 5.67
CA ASP A 51 23.72 6.03 6.14
C ASP A 51 24.93 6.11 5.20
N ASN A 52 24.75 6.65 4.00
CA ASN A 52 25.85 6.93 3.08
C ASN A 52 26.84 7.94 3.71
N ARG A 53 28.12 7.59 3.84
CA ARG A 53 29.17 8.48 4.38
C ARG A 53 30.10 8.96 3.27
N PRO A 54 29.77 10.06 2.58
CA PRO A 54 30.65 10.63 1.55
C PRO A 54 31.90 11.26 2.16
N SER A 55 33.02 11.20 1.44
CA SER A 55 34.31 11.77 1.85
C SER A 55 34.63 13.11 1.17
N THR A 56 34.00 13.42 0.04
CA THR A 56 34.24 14.64 -0.73
C THR A 56 33.20 15.72 -0.41
N GLU A 57 33.62 16.97 -0.33
CA GLU A 57 32.77 18.13 0.01
C GLU A 57 31.55 18.24 -0.92
N ILE A 58 31.76 18.14 -2.23
CA ILE A 58 30.68 18.18 -3.24
C ILE A 58 29.60 17.11 -2.95
N ARG A 59 30.03 15.91 -2.54
CA ARG A 59 29.13 14.78 -2.29
C ARG A 59 28.40 14.92 -0.95
N ILE A 60 29.03 15.52 0.05
CA ILE A 60 28.38 15.91 1.32
C ILE A 60 27.25 16.90 1.02
N VAL A 61 27.57 18.00 0.34
CA VAL A 61 26.60 19.06 -0.02
C VAL A 61 25.46 18.49 -0.88
N PHE A 62 25.78 17.66 -1.89
CA PHE A 62 24.76 17.04 -2.72
C PHE A 62 23.85 16.10 -1.91
N LYS A 63 24.40 15.28 -1.02
CA LYS A 63 23.62 14.41 -0.13
C LYS A 63 22.67 15.23 0.74
N GLU A 64 23.13 16.30 1.37
CA GLU A 64 22.30 17.16 2.23
C GLU A 64 21.15 17.79 1.44
N ASN A 65 21.44 18.32 0.24
CA ASN A 65 20.43 18.84 -0.66
C ASN A 65 19.43 17.77 -1.09
N LEU A 66 19.90 16.55 -1.37
CA LEU A 66 19.06 15.42 -1.76
C LEU A 66 18.14 14.99 -0.61
N GLN A 67 18.66 14.93 0.61
CA GLN A 67 17.87 14.60 1.80
C GLN A 67 16.78 15.64 2.05
N SER A 68 17.12 16.93 1.97
CA SER A 68 16.15 18.03 2.10
C SER A 68 15.08 17.97 1.00
N ALA A 69 15.50 17.71 -0.23
CA ALA A 69 14.62 17.55 -1.39
C ALA A 69 13.65 16.36 -1.25
N ILE A 70 14.12 15.24 -0.69
CA ILE A 70 13.29 14.06 -0.42
C ILE A 70 12.32 14.35 0.72
N GLU A 71 12.80 14.92 1.84
CA GLU A 71 11.95 15.18 3.00
C GLU A 71 10.82 16.15 2.66
N ASN A 72 11.11 17.18 1.85
CA ASN A 72 10.07 18.11 1.39
C ASN A 72 9.02 17.41 0.50
N ARG A 73 9.46 16.62 -0.49
CA ARG A 73 8.55 15.90 -1.41
C ARG A 73 7.77 14.79 -0.72
N CYS A 74 8.37 14.14 0.27
CA CYS A 74 7.83 12.99 0.99
C CYS A 74 7.33 13.36 2.40
N LYS A 75 7.00 14.62 2.67
CA LYS A 75 6.62 15.04 4.03
C LYS A 75 5.32 14.38 4.52
N ASN A 76 4.36 14.16 3.64
CA ASN A 76 2.99 13.81 4.01
C ASN A 76 2.44 12.54 3.32
N PHE A 77 3.27 11.74 2.65
CA PHE A 77 2.76 10.57 1.93
C PHE A 77 2.16 9.51 2.88
N GLU A 78 2.62 9.41 4.13
CA GLU A 78 2.03 8.52 5.14
C GLU A 78 0.59 8.87 5.50
N ASN A 79 0.15 10.10 5.24
CA ASN A 79 -1.22 10.54 5.44
C ASN A 79 -2.11 10.24 4.22
N ASN A 80 -1.54 9.74 3.11
CA ASN A 80 -2.33 9.29 1.99
C ASN A 80 -3.11 8.05 2.40
N GLU A 81 -4.43 8.22 2.46
CA GLU A 81 -5.38 7.21 2.94
C GLU A 81 -5.22 5.85 2.24
N ILE A 82 -5.09 5.84 0.91
CA ILE A 82 -5.09 4.60 0.14
C ILE A 82 -3.78 3.85 0.42
N MET A 83 -2.66 4.56 0.32
CA MET A 83 -1.32 4.02 0.52
C MET A 83 -1.10 3.53 1.95
N SER A 84 -1.55 4.31 2.93
CA SER A 84 -1.39 3.96 4.34
C SER A 84 -2.22 2.73 4.70
N ILE A 85 -3.48 2.65 4.24
CA ILE A 85 -4.31 1.46 4.42
C ILE A 85 -3.69 0.25 3.73
N ALA A 86 -3.28 0.38 2.46
CA ALA A 86 -2.66 -0.71 1.71
C ALA A 86 -1.39 -1.23 2.39
N THR A 87 -0.58 -0.33 2.96
CA THR A 87 0.65 -0.69 3.70
C THR A 87 0.33 -1.42 5.00
N ILE A 88 -0.63 -0.93 5.80
CA ILE A 88 -1.01 -1.59 7.06
C ILE A 88 -1.59 -2.98 6.79
N LEU A 89 -2.41 -3.12 5.75
CA LEU A 89 -3.00 -4.40 5.36
C LEU A 89 -2.00 -5.34 4.65
N ASP A 90 -0.79 -4.87 4.31
CA ASP A 90 0.24 -5.77 3.82
C ASP A 90 0.93 -6.50 4.99
N PRO A 91 0.85 -7.84 5.07
CA PRO A 91 1.43 -8.63 6.15
C PRO A 91 2.95 -8.52 6.23
N ARG A 92 3.62 -8.05 5.18
CA ARG A 92 5.08 -7.84 5.13
C ARG A 92 5.50 -6.57 5.83
N PHE A 93 4.60 -5.58 5.97
CA PHE A 93 4.96 -4.24 6.41
C PHE A 93 4.19 -3.81 7.66
N LYS A 94 2.87 -3.94 7.68
CA LYS A 94 2.02 -3.48 8.79
C LYS A 94 2.37 -2.03 9.20
N LYS A 95 2.86 -1.82 10.43
CA LYS A 95 3.29 -0.52 10.95
C LYS A 95 4.81 -0.29 10.86
N LEU A 96 5.57 -1.27 10.38
CA LEU A 96 7.02 -1.36 10.56
C LEU A 96 7.80 -0.14 10.03
N HIS A 97 7.37 0.39 8.88
CA HIS A 97 8.09 1.47 8.18
C HIS A 97 7.39 2.83 8.28
N PHE A 98 6.41 2.98 9.17
CA PHE A 98 5.85 4.29 9.45
C PHE A 98 6.81 5.08 10.34
N GLU A 99 7.29 6.22 9.85
CA GLU A 99 8.08 7.18 10.61
C GLU A 99 7.22 7.88 11.67
N LYS A 100 5.97 8.22 11.32
CA LYS A 100 5.05 8.92 12.22
C LYS A 100 4.10 7.93 12.87
N ALA A 101 4.29 7.68 14.17
CA ALA A 101 3.39 6.85 14.97
C ALA A 101 1.92 7.32 14.89
N LEU A 102 1.71 8.64 14.80
CA LEU A 102 0.38 9.23 14.63
C LEU A 102 -0.26 8.81 13.29
N ALA A 103 0.49 8.80 12.18
CA ALA A 103 -0.03 8.39 10.87
C ALA A 103 -0.41 6.91 10.84
N ALA A 104 0.38 6.05 11.50
CA ALA A 104 0.03 4.65 11.68
C ALA A 104 -1.24 4.49 12.54
N GLY A 105 -1.34 5.24 13.63
CA GLY A 105 -2.50 5.22 14.53
C GLY A 105 -3.80 5.67 13.85
N THR A 106 -3.77 6.81 13.16
CA THR A 106 -4.93 7.34 12.43
C THR A 106 -5.40 6.37 11.34
N THR A 107 -4.46 5.74 10.62
CA THR A 107 -4.78 4.75 9.60
C THR A 107 -5.46 3.52 10.20
N VAL A 108 -4.98 3.01 11.35
CA VAL A 108 -5.64 1.91 12.06
C VAL A 108 -7.07 2.27 12.44
N SER A 109 -7.30 3.43 13.08
CA SER A 109 -8.65 3.88 13.43
C SER A 109 -9.56 4.00 12.20
N ARG A 110 -8.99 4.36 11.05
CA ARG A 110 -9.72 4.43 9.78
C ARG A 110 -10.13 3.05 9.27
N ILE A 111 -9.24 2.06 9.36
CA ILE A 111 -9.57 0.68 9.00
C ILE A 111 -10.67 0.15 9.94
N GLU A 112 -10.59 0.43 11.24
CA GLU A 112 -11.65 0.07 12.20
C GLU A 112 -13.00 0.70 11.81
N LEU A 113 -13.02 1.97 11.39
CA LEU A 113 -14.23 2.62 10.90
C LEU A 113 -14.78 1.96 9.64
N LEU A 114 -13.93 1.58 8.69
CA LEU A 114 -14.33 0.87 7.47
C LEU A 114 -14.95 -0.50 7.77
N LEU A 115 -14.37 -1.24 8.72
CA LEU A 115 -14.90 -2.53 9.18
C LEU A 115 -16.28 -2.38 9.83
N LYS A 116 -16.45 -1.38 10.71
CA LYS A 116 -17.74 -1.09 11.37
C LYS A 116 -18.84 -0.72 10.37
N LYS A 117 -18.53 0.14 9.39
CA LYS A 117 -19.48 0.55 8.34
C LYS A 117 -19.98 -0.63 7.52
N LYS A 118 -19.11 -1.61 7.26
CA LYS A 118 -19.48 -2.79 6.48
C LYS A 118 -20.42 -3.71 7.26
N ASN A 119 -20.14 -3.95 8.55
CA ASN A 119 -20.96 -4.80 9.40
C ASN A 119 -22.41 -4.27 9.56
N ILE A 120 -22.59 -2.94 9.68
CA ILE A 120 -23.93 -2.32 9.76
C ILE A 120 -24.78 -2.58 8.49
N ASN A 121 -24.15 -2.62 7.31
CA ASN A 121 -24.88 -2.86 6.06
C ASN A 121 -25.32 -4.32 5.90
N GLU A 122 -24.67 -5.27 6.58
CA GLU A 122 -24.99 -6.71 6.53
C GLU A 122 -26.07 -7.12 7.54
N LEU A 123 -26.34 -6.31 8.57
CA LEU A 123 -27.32 -6.60 9.64
C LEU A 123 -28.80 -6.29 9.27
N ASN A 124 -29.08 -5.71 8.10
CA ASN A 124 -30.44 -5.48 7.62
C ASN A 124 -31.03 -6.74 6.95
N ILE A 125 -31.14 -7.84 7.69
CA ILE A 125 -31.79 -9.08 7.23
C ILE A 125 -33.08 -9.29 8.04
N ASP A 126 -34.19 -9.38 7.32
CA ASP A 126 -35.57 -9.48 7.80
C ASP A 126 -35.77 -10.54 8.90
N LEU A 127 -36.26 -10.08 10.06
CA LEU A 127 -36.76 -10.94 11.12
C LEU A 127 -38.27 -11.15 10.94
N THR A 128 -38.65 -12.17 10.18
CA THR A 128 -40.01 -12.73 10.24
C THR A 128 -39.93 -14.24 10.36
N ASN A 129 -40.06 -14.75 11.59
CA ASN A 129 -40.69 -16.05 11.85
C ASN A 129 -41.06 -16.12 13.33
N GLU A 130 -42.33 -15.88 13.61
CA GLU A 130 -42.93 -16.09 14.92
C GLU A 130 -43.35 -17.55 15.05
N ASN A 131 -42.57 -18.35 15.79
CA ASN A 131 -43.02 -19.64 16.30
C ASN A 131 -42.89 -19.63 17.83
N TYR A 132 -44.00 -19.36 18.51
CA TYR A 132 -44.03 -19.00 19.93
C TYR A 132 -43.81 -20.15 20.93
N ASP A 133 -43.56 -21.38 20.46
CA ASP A 133 -43.52 -22.60 21.31
C ASP A 133 -42.16 -23.31 21.36
N ASP A 134 -41.10 -22.70 20.81
CA ASP A 134 -39.75 -23.27 20.89
C ASP A 134 -39.05 -22.88 22.21
N ILE A 135 -38.59 -23.89 22.95
CA ILE A 135 -37.78 -23.73 24.17
C ILE A 135 -36.49 -22.96 23.88
N TRP A 136 -35.99 -23.04 22.64
CA TRP A 136 -34.80 -22.31 22.19
C TRP A 136 -35.05 -20.83 21.87
N ASN A 137 -36.31 -20.35 21.88
CA ASN A 137 -36.62 -18.94 21.61
C ASN A 137 -35.89 -17.98 22.55
N ILE A 138 -35.69 -18.37 23.81
CA ILE A 138 -34.91 -17.57 24.77
C ILE A 138 -33.43 -17.55 24.38
N HIS A 139 -32.87 -18.69 23.95
CA HIS A 139 -31.50 -18.76 23.44
C HIS A 139 -31.34 -17.90 22.18
N ASP A 140 -32.23 -18.05 21.22
CA ASP A 140 -32.23 -17.31 19.95
C ASP A 140 -32.43 -15.81 20.17
N TYR A 141 -33.24 -15.40 21.16
CA TYR A 141 -33.38 -14.02 21.59
C TYR A 141 -32.11 -13.48 22.30
N LEU A 142 -31.38 -14.35 23.00
CA LEU A 142 -30.12 -14.00 23.67
C LEU A 142 -28.92 -13.98 22.70
N ILE A 143 -28.96 -14.67 21.56
CA ILE A 143 -27.87 -14.66 20.56
C ILE A 143 -27.54 -13.24 20.07
N PRO A 144 -28.51 -12.42 19.59
CA PRO A 144 -28.24 -11.02 19.22
C PRO A 144 -27.77 -10.18 20.40
N LYS A 145 -28.31 -10.44 21.60
CA LYS A 145 -28.01 -9.68 22.83
C LYS A 145 -26.61 -9.98 23.37
N ASN A 146 -26.12 -11.21 23.21
CA ASN A 146 -24.76 -11.61 23.53
C ASN A 146 -23.77 -11.15 22.46
N ASN A 147 -24.13 -11.18 21.17
CA ASN A 147 -23.33 -10.59 20.10
C ASN A 147 -23.19 -9.06 20.22
N ASN A 148 -24.09 -8.41 20.97
CA ASN A 148 -24.00 -6.99 21.32
C ASN A 148 -23.04 -6.68 22.50
N ASN A 149 -22.46 -7.70 23.15
CA ASN A 149 -21.31 -7.52 24.05
C ASN A 149 -20.06 -7.22 23.21
N SER A 150 -20.03 -6.00 22.68
CA SER A 150 -18.98 -5.34 21.90
C SER A 150 -17.67 -5.11 22.67
N ASN A 151 -17.38 -5.91 23.70
CA ASN A 151 -16.26 -5.73 24.61
C ASN A 151 -15.33 -6.94 24.73
N GLU A 152 -15.60 -8.07 24.05
CA GLU A 152 -14.67 -9.22 24.03
C GLU A 152 -14.17 -9.63 22.63
N ASP A 153 -14.38 -8.78 21.62
CA ASP A 153 -13.78 -8.94 20.29
C ASP A 153 -12.45 -8.19 20.20
N LEU A 154 -11.36 -8.93 20.22
CA LEU A 154 -10.18 -8.49 19.48
C LEU A 154 -10.60 -8.40 18.00
N THR A 155 -10.98 -7.20 17.54
CA THR A 155 -11.30 -6.94 16.13
C THR A 155 -10.28 -7.64 15.24
N GLU A 156 -10.71 -8.24 14.11
CA GLU A 156 -9.82 -8.96 13.17
C GLU A 156 -8.50 -8.21 12.94
N LEU A 157 -8.60 -6.87 12.81
CA LEU A 157 -7.47 -5.96 12.69
C LEU A 157 -6.48 -6.03 13.86
N ARG A 158 -6.94 -6.03 15.12
CA ARG A 158 -6.06 -6.13 16.30
C ARG A 158 -5.33 -7.46 16.35
N GLN A 159 -6.00 -8.56 16.02
CA GLN A 159 -5.37 -9.88 15.97
C GLN A 159 -4.31 -9.94 14.87
N TYR A 160 -4.66 -9.50 13.67
CA TYR A 160 -3.74 -9.40 12.53
C TYR A 160 -2.50 -8.52 12.83
N LEU A 161 -2.70 -7.37 13.47
CA LEU A 161 -1.61 -6.45 13.80
C LEU A 161 -0.66 -7.00 14.87
N ARG A 162 -1.10 -7.95 15.72
CA ARG A 162 -0.26 -8.62 16.71
C ARG A 162 0.59 -9.75 16.12
N GLN A 163 0.18 -10.32 15.00
CA GLN A 163 0.96 -11.37 14.33
C GLN A 163 2.29 -10.80 13.83
N ALA A 164 3.31 -11.66 13.73
CA ALA A 164 4.59 -11.26 13.14
C ALA A 164 4.44 -10.82 11.67
N VAL A 165 5.37 -10.01 11.19
CA VAL A 165 5.47 -9.71 9.75
C VAL A 165 5.98 -10.95 9.01
N ILE A 166 5.49 -11.14 7.79
CA ILE A 166 5.97 -12.25 6.94
C ILE A 166 7.19 -11.81 6.10
N GLU A 167 7.89 -12.78 5.53
CA GLU A 167 9.03 -12.52 4.65
C GLU A 167 8.66 -11.65 3.44
N ARG A 168 9.52 -10.67 3.11
CA ARG A 168 9.33 -9.73 1.99
C ARG A 168 9.00 -10.41 0.65
N LYS A 169 9.62 -11.56 0.38
CA LYS A 169 9.50 -12.29 -0.90
C LYS A 169 8.20 -13.07 -1.04
N LYS A 170 7.42 -13.23 0.04
CA LYS A 170 6.12 -13.92 -0.02
C LYS A 170 5.07 -13.03 -0.67
N ASP A 171 4.11 -13.66 -1.35
CA ASP A 171 2.99 -12.97 -1.97
C ASP A 171 1.94 -12.60 -0.90
N PRO A 172 1.64 -11.29 -0.71
CA PRO A 172 0.62 -10.86 0.26
C PRO A 172 -0.78 -11.40 -0.08
N PHE A 173 -1.11 -11.62 -1.35
CA PHE A 173 -2.42 -12.16 -1.73
C PHE A 173 -2.58 -13.62 -1.34
N GLN A 174 -1.52 -14.41 -1.43
CA GLN A 174 -1.54 -15.81 -0.97
C GLN A 174 -1.68 -15.89 0.54
N TYR A 175 -1.00 -15.00 1.27
CA TYR A 175 -1.20 -14.87 2.71
C TYR A 175 -2.67 -14.61 3.04
N TRP A 176 -3.27 -13.58 2.43
CA TRP A 176 -4.66 -13.22 2.68
C TRP A 176 -5.64 -14.35 2.33
N LYS A 177 -5.42 -15.07 1.23
CA LYS A 177 -6.21 -16.27 0.90
C LYS A 177 -6.13 -17.35 1.98
N SER A 178 -4.95 -17.59 2.55
CA SER A 178 -4.77 -18.60 3.60
C SER A 178 -5.46 -18.26 4.92
N VAL A 179 -5.60 -16.97 5.25
CA VAL A 179 -6.21 -16.49 6.50
C VAL A 179 -7.63 -15.96 6.32
N LYS A 180 -8.23 -16.13 5.13
CA LYS A 180 -9.56 -15.62 4.79
C LYS A 180 -10.63 -16.03 5.78
N HIS A 181 -10.61 -17.28 6.25
CA HIS A 181 -11.59 -17.79 7.22
C HIS A 181 -11.40 -17.20 8.62
N THR A 182 -10.18 -16.80 8.96
CA THR A 182 -9.86 -16.18 10.26
C THR A 182 -10.18 -14.69 10.26
N PHE A 183 -9.96 -14.02 9.13
CA PHE A 183 -10.16 -12.57 8.98
C PHE A 183 -11.01 -12.23 7.74
N PRO A 184 -12.28 -12.63 7.68
CA PRO A 184 -13.10 -12.46 6.48
C PRO A 184 -13.33 -10.99 6.10
N LEU A 185 -13.60 -10.11 7.07
CA LEU A 185 -13.86 -8.69 6.79
C LEU A 185 -12.58 -7.97 6.38
N LEU A 186 -11.47 -8.27 7.06
CA LEU A 186 -10.17 -7.69 6.80
C LEU A 186 -9.58 -8.22 5.48
N TYR A 187 -9.82 -9.48 5.13
CA TYR A 187 -9.44 -10.07 3.85
C TYR A 187 -9.99 -9.23 2.70
N GLU A 188 -11.29 -8.90 2.72
CA GLU A 188 -11.89 -8.13 1.64
C GLU A 188 -11.31 -6.71 1.52
N LEU A 189 -11.07 -6.04 2.65
CA LEU A 189 -10.37 -4.76 2.65
C LEU A 189 -8.95 -4.90 2.11
N ALA A 190 -8.23 -5.95 2.52
CA ALA A 190 -6.86 -6.17 2.11
C ALA A 190 -6.75 -6.41 0.60
N ILE A 191 -7.61 -7.27 0.03
CA ILE A 191 -7.67 -7.48 -1.42
C ILE A 191 -7.94 -6.15 -2.12
N LYS A 192 -8.93 -5.37 -1.66
CA LYS A 192 -9.33 -4.10 -2.28
C LYS A 192 -8.21 -3.05 -2.29
N TYR A 193 -7.50 -2.88 -1.17
CA TYR A 193 -6.51 -1.81 -1.04
C TYR A 193 -5.13 -2.22 -1.56
N ILE A 194 -4.72 -3.48 -1.35
CA ILE A 194 -3.43 -3.96 -1.85
C ILE A 194 -3.43 -4.03 -3.37
N SER A 195 -4.55 -4.36 -4.03
CA SER A 195 -4.62 -4.42 -5.50
C SER A 195 -4.43 -3.08 -6.21
N ILE A 196 -4.37 -1.96 -5.49
CA ILE A 196 -4.24 -0.63 -6.08
C ILE A 196 -2.80 -0.41 -6.57
N LEU A 197 -2.68 0.12 -7.78
CA LEU A 197 -1.39 0.56 -8.32
C LEU A 197 -1.04 1.94 -7.76
N GLY A 198 0.24 2.11 -7.42
CA GLY A 198 0.76 3.33 -6.81
C GLY A 198 1.10 4.44 -7.81
N THR A 199 1.14 4.14 -9.12
CA THR A 199 1.58 5.08 -10.16
C THR A 199 0.76 4.94 -11.45
N SER A 200 0.74 6.01 -12.25
CA SER A 200 0.21 6.00 -13.63
C SER A 200 1.18 5.42 -14.65
N VAL A 201 2.39 5.04 -14.25
CA VAL A 201 3.43 4.56 -15.18
C VAL A 201 2.98 3.35 -16.02
N PRO A 202 2.24 2.36 -15.47
CA PRO A 202 1.70 1.27 -16.29
C PRO A 202 0.74 1.74 -17.39
N SER A 203 -0.13 2.71 -17.10
CA SER A 203 -1.04 3.25 -18.11
C SER A 203 -0.29 4.11 -19.13
N GLU A 204 0.64 4.96 -18.68
CA GLU A 204 1.51 5.76 -19.57
C GLU A 204 2.33 4.88 -20.52
N ARG A 205 2.80 3.72 -20.07
CA ARG A 205 3.53 2.76 -20.92
C ARG A 205 2.65 2.22 -22.04
N ILE A 206 1.41 1.85 -21.73
CA ILE A 206 0.42 1.38 -22.72
C ILE A 206 0.10 2.52 -23.70
N PHE A 207 -0.18 3.72 -23.20
CA PHE A 207 -0.47 4.89 -24.05
C PHE A 207 0.73 5.29 -24.92
N SER A 208 1.96 5.15 -24.42
CA SER A 208 3.18 5.43 -25.21
C SER A 208 3.35 4.40 -26.32
N GLN A 209 3.11 3.12 -26.04
CA GLN A 209 3.13 2.07 -27.05
C GLN A 209 2.04 2.28 -28.11
N ALA A 210 0.82 2.58 -27.69
CA ALA A 210 -0.30 2.92 -28.58
C ALA A 210 -0.02 4.20 -29.40
N GLY A 211 0.64 5.18 -28.78
CA GLY A 211 1.12 6.40 -29.44
C GLY A 211 2.09 6.09 -30.58
N ASN A 212 3.07 5.19 -30.35
CA ASN A 212 4.00 4.74 -31.38
C ASN A 212 3.31 3.99 -32.53
N ILE A 213 2.27 3.20 -32.24
CA ILE A 213 1.45 2.53 -33.27
C ILE A 213 0.69 3.56 -34.13
N LYS A 214 0.22 4.65 -33.51
CA LYS A 214 -0.50 5.75 -34.18
C LYS A 214 0.42 6.67 -34.99
N THR A 215 1.65 6.92 -34.54
CA THR A 215 2.63 7.78 -35.25
C THR A 215 3.40 7.06 -36.36
N ASN A 216 3.48 5.72 -36.33
CA ASN A 216 3.92 4.96 -37.49
C ASN A 216 2.86 5.13 -38.61
N GLU A 217 3.21 5.91 -39.64
CA GLU A 217 2.34 6.54 -40.66
C GLU A 217 1.48 5.60 -41.55
N GLN A 218 1.28 4.33 -41.18
CA GLN A 218 0.45 3.38 -41.92
C GLN A 218 -0.80 2.91 -41.17
N SER A 219 -0.98 3.27 -39.89
CA SER A 219 -2.15 2.86 -39.09
C SER A 219 -3.16 4.01 -38.98
N ARG A 220 -4.16 4.08 -39.89
CA ARG A 220 -5.33 4.95 -39.72
C ARG A 220 -6.27 4.40 -38.64
N LEU A 221 -5.79 4.31 -37.40
CA LEU A 221 -6.60 3.94 -36.25
C LEU A 221 -7.29 5.19 -35.71
N THR A 222 -8.63 5.20 -35.74
CA THR A 222 -9.41 6.25 -35.06
C THR A 222 -9.27 6.09 -33.55
N GLY A 223 -9.57 7.16 -32.78
CA GLY A 223 -9.49 7.11 -31.32
C GLY A 223 -10.34 5.99 -30.68
N GLU A 224 -11.45 5.62 -31.32
CA GLU A 224 -12.31 4.51 -30.89
C GLU A 224 -11.62 3.14 -31.04
N HIS A 225 -10.92 2.90 -32.15
CA HIS A 225 -10.22 1.64 -32.37
C HIS A 225 -8.97 1.50 -31.49
N LEU A 226 -8.36 2.61 -31.07
CA LEU A 226 -7.25 2.62 -30.14
C LEU A 226 -7.67 2.23 -28.72
N ASN A 227 -8.89 2.58 -28.29
CA ASN A 227 -9.41 2.23 -26.97
C ASN A 227 -9.85 0.76 -26.85
N MET A 228 -9.99 0.05 -27.98
CA MET A 228 -10.36 -1.37 -28.02
C MET A 228 -9.16 -2.33 -28.04
N LEU A 229 -7.94 -1.79 -28.18
CA LEU A 229 -6.67 -2.53 -28.11
C LEU A 229 -6.16 -2.58 -26.66
#